data_AF-A0A417ISP8-F1
#
_entry.id   AF-A0A417ISP8-F1
#
_cell.length_a   1.000
_cell.length_b   1.000
_cell.length_c   1.000
_cell.angle_alpha   90.00
_cell.angle_beta   90.00
_cell.angle_gamma   90.00
#
_symmetry.space_group_name_H-M   'P 1'
#
loop_
_entity.id
_entity.type
_entity.pdbx_description
1 polymer ?
#
loop_
_entity_poly.entity_id
_entity_poly.type
_entity_poly.pdbx_seq_one_letter_code
_entity_poly.pdbx_strand_id
1 'polypeptide(L)' 'MKLAAFNAVCPFEIGDKIGMRKNACAVGGRTLDVIVERTITDIVCMHSVKAGTVKFLYELDNDGRLVEIVR' A
#
# COMPACT_ATOMS: atom_id res chain seq x y z
N MET A 1 3.09 29.39 16.13
CA MET A 1 3.01 27.99 15.65
C MET A 1 4.33 27.30 15.96
N LYS A 2 4.35 26.03 16.40
CA LYS A 2 5.59 25.27 16.57
C LYS A 2 5.85 24.48 15.27
N LEU A 3 7.07 24.55 14.76
CA LEU A 3 7.51 23.75 13.62
C LEU A 3 7.62 22.29 14.06
N ALA A 4 7.06 21.38 13.27
CA ALA A 4 7.25 19.95 13.40
C ALA A 4 7.80 19.44 12.07
N ALA A 5 8.96 18.80 12.12
CA ALA A 5 9.60 18.18 10.97
C ALA A 5 9.74 16.68 11.24
N PHE A 6 9.76 15.89 10.17
CA PHE A 6 10.02 14.46 10.24
C PHE A 6 10.84 14.05 9.02
N ASN A 7 11.65 13.01 9.19
CA ASN A 7 12.32 12.33 8.10
C ASN A 7 11.78 10.90 8.07
N ALA A 8 11.51 10.39 6.88
CA ALA A 8 11.04 9.03 6.70
C ALA A 8 11.61 8.46 5.41
N VAL A 9 11.84 7.15 5.41
CA VAL A 9 12.30 6.40 4.24
C VAL A 9 11.12 5.56 3.78
N CYS A 10 10.64 5.83 2.56
CA CYS A 10 9.59 5.01 1.96
C CYS A 10 10.19 3.65 1.57
N PRO A 11 9.56 2.52 1.91
CA PRO A 11 10.07 1.19 1.56
C PRO A 11 9.81 0.78 0.10
N PHE A 12 9.05 1.57 -0.66
CA PHE A 12 8.67 1.31 -2.05
C PHE A 12 8.77 2.57 -2.90
N GLU A 13 8.76 2.38 -4.22
CA GLU A 13 8.77 3.43 -5.24
C GLU A 13 7.51 3.39 -6.11
N ILE A 14 7.17 4.50 -6.75
CA ILE A 14 6.10 4.53 -7.76
C ILE A 14 6.54 3.68 -8.95
N GLY A 15 5.67 2.77 -9.39
CA GLY A 15 5.97 1.78 -10.42
C GLY A 15 6.39 0.41 -9.89
N ASP A 16 6.64 0.27 -8.58
CA ASP A 16 6.88 -1.04 -7.97
C ASP A 16 5.66 -1.96 -8.14
N LYS A 17 5.93 -3.25 -8.36
CA LYS A 17 4.89 -4.30 -8.44
C LYS A 17 4.83 -5.09 -7.15
N ILE A 18 3.61 -5.24 -6.62
CA ILE A 18 3.34 -5.95 -5.37
C ILE A 18 2.42 -7.13 -5.67
N GLY A 19 2.86 -8.33 -5.30
CA GLY A 19 2.03 -9.53 -5.35
C GLY A 19 1.06 -9.55 -4.17
N MET A 20 -0.24 -9.53 -4.45
CA MET A 20 -1.29 -9.69 -3.45
C MET A 20 -1.99 -11.04 -3.62
N ARG A 21 -2.18 -11.75 -2.51
CA ARG A 21 -2.99 -12.96 -2.50
C ARG A 21 -4.46 -12.61 -2.65
N LYS A 22 -5.14 -13.31 -3.54
CA LYS A 22 -6.57 -13.17 -3.80
C LYS A 22 -7.17 -14.55 -3.96
N ASN A 23 -8.31 -14.76 -3.32
CA ASN A 23 -9.13 -15.93 -3.58
C ASN A 23 -9.86 -15.74 -4.91
N ALA A 24 -9.63 -16.65 -5.85
CA ALA A 24 -10.35 -16.71 -7.12
C ALA A 24 -11.20 -17.98 -7.18
N CYS A 25 -12.45 -17.84 -7.63
CA CYS A 25 -13.30 -19.00 -7.91
C CYS A 25 -12.91 -19.61 -9.26
N ALA A 26 -12.46 -20.85 -9.23
CA ALA A 26 -12.30 -21.65 -10.43
C ALA A 26 -13.67 -22.11 -10.95
N VAL A 27 -13.75 -22.34 -12.26
CA VAL A 27 -14.89 -23.02 -12.89
C VAL A 27 -15.04 -24.40 -12.25
N GLY A 28 -16.16 -24.65 -11.57
CA GLY A 28 -16.41 -25.86 -10.77
C GLY A 28 -16.45 -25.66 -9.25
N GLY A 29 -16.50 -24.41 -8.76
CA GLY A 29 -16.79 -24.12 -7.34
C GLY A 29 -15.61 -24.30 -6.38
N ARG A 30 -14.40 -24.52 -6.90
CA ARG A 30 -13.17 -24.56 -6.10
C ARG A 30 -12.59 -23.16 -5.96
N THR A 31 -12.24 -22.76 -4.74
CA THR A 31 -11.48 -21.53 -4.49
C THR A 31 -9.99 -21.81 -4.62
N LEU A 32 -9.28 -21.01 -5.41
CA LEU A 32 -7.83 -21.05 -5.55
C LEU A 32 -7.22 -19.81 -4.90
N ASP A 33 -6.13 -19.99 -4.16
CA ASP A 33 -5.26 -18.90 -3.71
C ASP A 33 -4.35 -18.52 -4.89
N VAL A 34 -4.53 -17.31 -5.44
CA VAL A 34 -3.73 -16.80 -6.56
C VAL A 34 -3.02 -15.52 -6.16
N ILE A 35 -1.82 -15.33 -6.71
CA ILE A 35 -1.09 -14.07 -6.57
C ILE A 35 -1.45 -13.19 -7.76
N VAL A 36 -1.97 -12.00 -7.48
CA VAL A 36 -2.24 -10.95 -8.46
C VAL A 36 -1.21 -9.85 -8.25
N GLU A 37 -0.47 -9.50 -9.29
CA GLU A 37 0.41 -8.34 -9.26
C GLU A 37 -0.42 -7.05 -9.42
N ARG A 38 -0.10 -6.06 -8.61
CA ARG A 38 -0.64 -4.69 -8.66
C ARG A 38 0.54 -3.71 -8.69
N THR A 39 0.40 -2.59 -9.38
CA THR A 39 1.45 -1.57 -9.50
C THR A 39 1.18 -0.42 -8.54
N ILE A 40 2.19 0.06 -7.82
CA ILE A 40 2.07 1.28 -7.01
C ILE A 40 1.99 2.49 -7.93
N THR A 41 0.91 3.25 -7.82
CA THR A 41 0.66 4.44 -8.65
C THR A 41 0.76 5.75 -7.89
N ASP A 42 0.58 5.73 -6.57
CA ASP A 42 0.79 6.88 -5.68
C ASP A 42 1.32 6.44 -4.31
N ILE A 43 2.01 7.34 -3.62
CA ILE A 43 2.59 7.14 -2.29
C ILE A 43 2.21 8.32 -1.39
N VAL A 44 1.46 8.03 -0.34
CA VAL A 44 1.01 9.02 0.64
C VAL A 44 1.71 8.79 1.97
N CYS A 45 2.37 9.82 2.48
CA CYS A 45 2.96 9.82 3.82
C CYS A 45 2.03 10.51 4.83
N MET A 46 1.68 9.83 5.92
CA MET A 46 0.87 10.38 7.01
C MET A 46 1.72 10.50 8.28
N HIS A 47 1.94 11.73 8.76
CA HIS A 47 2.67 12.02 9.98
C HIS A 47 1.74 12.54 11.09
N SER A 48 1.69 11.84 12.22
CA SER A 48 0.96 12.26 13.41
C SER A 48 1.90 13.01 14.36
N VAL A 49 1.75 14.34 14.43
CA VAL A 49 2.59 15.19 15.31
C VAL A 49 2.39 14.85 16.79
N LYS A 50 1.16 14.52 17.20
CA LYS A 50 0.86 14.17 18.59
C LYS A 50 1.42 12.80 18.98
N ALA A 51 1.33 11.82 18.08
CA ALA A 51 1.78 10.46 18.36
C ALA A 51 3.26 10.23 18.02
N GLY A 52 3.89 11.13 17.25
CA GLY A 52 5.25 10.96 16.75
C GLY A 52 5.38 9.80 15.75
N THR A 53 4.31 9.44 15.05
CA THR A 53 4.30 8.29 14.12
C THR A 53 4.25 8.74 12.67
N VAL A 54 4.91 7.98 11.81
CA VAL A 54 4.85 8.11 10.36
C VAL A 54 4.41 6.78 9.77
N LYS A 55 3.47 6.83 8.82
CA LYS A 55 3.09 5.66 8.01
C LYS A 55 2.98 6.03 6.54
N PHE A 56 3.19 5.02 5.70
CA PHE A 56 3.02 5.14 4.25
C PHE A 56 1.78 4.37 3.81
N LEU A 57 1.01 4.99 2.95
CA LEU A 57 -0.13 4.40 2.26
C LEU A 57 0.15 4.44 0.76
N TYR A 58 -0.39 3.47 0.05
CA TYR A 58 -0.11 3.26 -1.38
C TYR A 58 -1.42 3.20 -2.15
N GLU A 59 -1.46 3.86 -3.30
CA GLU A 59 -2.48 3.61 -4.31
C GLU A 59 -1.99 2.53 -5.27
N LEU A 60 -2.90 1.64 -5.68
CA LEU A 60 -2.59 0.55 -6.59
C LEU A 60 -3.38 0.67 -7.90
N ASP A 61 -2.69 0.58 -9.02
CA ASP A 61 -3.24 0.60 -10.38
C ASP A 61 -4.24 1.75 -10.66
N ASN A 62 -3.99 2.94 -10.10
CA ASN A 62 -4.84 4.14 -10.22
C ASN A 62 -6.29 3.90 -9.76
N ASP A 63 -6.49 3.04 -8.76
CA ASP A 63 -7.83 2.65 -8.31
C ASP A 63 -8.49 3.66 -7.33
N GLY A 64 -7.79 4.73 -6.97
CA GLY A 64 -8.27 5.77 -6.06
C GLY A 64 -8.31 5.34 -4.58
N ARG A 65 -7.84 4.14 -4.24
CA ARG A 65 -7.89 3.61 -2.86
C ARG A 65 -6.49 3.55 -2.28
N LEU A 66 -6.37 4.03 -1.05
CA LEU A 66 -5.13 3.95 -0.27
C LEU A 66 -5.14 2.71 0.61
N VAL A 67 -4.10 1.89 0.49
CA VAL A 67 -3.88 0.69 1.29
C VAL A 67 -2.57 0.76 2.06
N GLU A 68 -2.52 0.10 3.21
CA GLU A 68 -1.29 -0.10 3.96
C GLU A 68 -0.67 -1.43 3.54
N ILE A 69 0.60 -1.40 3.13
CA ILE A 69 1.36 -2.60 2.80
C ILE A 69 2.31 -2.86 3.97
N VAL A 70 1.99 -3.88 4.76
CA VAL A 70 2.81 -4.34 5.88
C VAL A 70 3.63 -5.54 5.41
N ARG A 71 4.95 -5.49 5.63
CA ARG A 71 5.84 -6.63 5.42
C ARG A 71 5.66 -7.69 6.49
#